data_AF-A0A7S2YSK3-F1
#
_entry.id   AF-A0A7S2YSK3-F1
#
_cell.length_a   1.000
_cell.length_b   1.000
_cell.length_c   1.000
_cell.angle_alpha   90.00
_cell.angle_beta   90.00
_cell.angle_gamma   90.00
#
_symmetry.space_group_name_H-M   'P 1'
#
loop_
_entity.id
_entity.type
_entity.pdbx_description
1 polymer ?
#
loop_
_entity_poly.entity_id
_entity_poly.type
_entity_poly.pdbx_seq_one_letter_code
_entity_poly.pdbx_strand_id
1 'polypeptide(L)'
;FVGTDFHKRLLKNIIYSDWNTFSRLATHRMNIALEQELERYDKGSSSQKVVVHDVFTLARKTILHTILSCFVGTCMVQDDSLLEDLMELQDKIEDATAAGAVLPRWIANPLIYNPTRQFRLQVQTQIANVIDNARQTEVSSSSAPKLSTENDATTFYGPWLEAMDQDGMKSNVMAELIVGLVFAAHKNPAIGAAQSFCHLLEHAQFEMPITVSDKSDAATQSRHLKDLVEMEAQKIVAQTPSLSWDDLETNAPTLRSCVSETTRITAHSIGSIRQVCQETTLTDSHGQAYTVYPGETIAASHYLYSVSRELFPQQGAAYRPDVALALDQARRSDEGRNSAKTQVRTFSAGVHKCAGERIAMILMQYFVALLLERKACLATAKMNGGGPSKQTLPPVSFERATLAQRDGPVSIQLLLRQPAP
;
A
#
# COMPACT_ATOMS: atom_id res chain seq x y z
N PHE A 1 -6.60 23.27 -6.00
CA PHE A 1 -6.09 22.56 -4.82
C PHE A 1 -7.18 22.07 -3.85
N VAL A 2 -8.46 22.09 -4.23
CA VAL A 2 -9.58 21.73 -3.33
C VAL A 2 -9.58 20.26 -2.89
N GLY A 3 -9.21 19.32 -3.76
CA GLY A 3 -9.30 17.88 -3.46
C GLY A 3 -8.25 17.34 -2.48
N THR A 4 -6.97 17.70 -2.65
CA THR A 4 -5.91 17.24 -1.72
C THR A 4 -6.14 17.74 -0.30
N ASP A 5 -6.58 19.00 -0.16
CA ASP A 5 -6.86 19.60 1.14
C ASP A 5 -8.08 18.94 1.79
N PHE A 6 -9.11 18.61 1.01
CA PHE A 6 -10.27 17.85 1.48
C PHE A 6 -9.86 16.51 2.10
N HIS A 7 -9.10 15.67 1.38
CA HIS A 7 -8.68 14.36 1.90
C HIS A 7 -7.75 14.47 3.12
N LYS A 8 -6.82 15.44 3.12
CA LYS A 8 -5.95 15.69 4.28
C LYS A 8 -6.74 16.09 5.53
N ARG A 9 -7.76 16.94 5.35
CA ARG A 9 -8.65 17.36 6.44
C ARG A 9 -9.42 16.17 7.02
N LEU A 10 -10.00 15.31 6.18
CA LEU A 10 -10.71 14.12 6.64
C LEU A 10 -9.79 13.11 7.33
N LEU A 11 -8.61 12.85 6.76
CA LEU A 11 -7.60 12.00 7.41
C LEU A 11 -7.28 12.53 8.82
N LYS A 12 -7.05 13.83 8.96
CA LYS A 12 -6.74 14.45 10.25
C LYS A 12 -7.91 14.37 11.24
N ASN A 13 -9.13 14.62 10.78
CA ASN A 13 -10.30 14.78 11.64
C ASN A 13 -10.98 13.47 12.01
N ILE A 14 -10.84 12.43 11.18
CA ILE A 14 -11.56 11.16 11.35
C ILE A 14 -10.56 10.05 11.71
N ILE A 15 -9.51 9.90 10.89
CA ILE A 15 -8.59 8.79 11.06
C ILE A 15 -7.57 9.07 12.16
N TYR A 16 -7.01 10.29 12.21
CA TYR A 16 -5.93 10.60 13.14
C TYR A 16 -6.44 10.87 14.57
N SER A 17 -7.72 11.18 14.71
CA SER A 17 -8.38 11.29 16.01
C SER A 17 -8.58 9.92 16.66
N ASP A 18 -8.74 8.86 15.87
CA ASP A 18 -8.91 7.49 16.37
C ASP A 18 -8.28 6.44 15.44
N TRP A 19 -6.96 6.34 15.55
CA TRP A 19 -6.17 5.40 14.76
C TRP A 19 -6.50 3.94 15.03
N ASN A 20 -6.84 3.61 16.28
CA ASN A 20 -7.07 2.24 16.69
C ASN A 20 -8.37 1.70 16.12
N THR A 21 -9.42 2.53 16.06
CA THR A 21 -10.67 2.17 15.38
C THR A 21 -10.47 1.98 13.88
N PHE A 22 -9.73 2.87 13.21
CA PHE A 22 -9.44 2.68 11.79
C PHE A 22 -8.61 1.41 11.53
N SER A 23 -7.59 1.12 12.34
CA SER A 23 -6.77 -0.09 12.21
C SER A 23 -7.61 -1.37 12.33
N ARG A 24 -8.47 -1.43 13.35
CA ARG A 24 -9.40 -2.56 13.55
C ARG A 24 -10.33 -2.74 12.35
N LEU A 25 -10.93 -1.66 11.86
CA LEU A 25 -11.79 -1.70 10.69
C LEU A 25 -11.03 -2.15 9.43
N ALA A 26 -9.87 -1.55 9.15
CA ALA A 26 -9.08 -1.85 7.95
C ALA A 26 -8.60 -3.31 7.92
N THR A 27 -8.12 -3.83 9.05
CA THR A 27 -7.64 -5.21 9.17
C THR A 27 -8.81 -6.20 9.04
N HIS A 28 -9.94 -5.93 9.68
CA HIS A 28 -11.16 -6.73 9.52
C HIS A 28 -11.66 -6.76 8.07
N ARG A 29 -11.77 -5.59 7.42
CA ARG A 29 -12.20 -5.47 6.02
C ARG A 29 -11.25 -6.13 5.04
N MET A 30 -9.94 -6.06 5.30
CA MET A 30 -8.94 -6.73 4.48
C MET A 30 -9.03 -8.25 4.57
N ASN A 31 -9.31 -8.79 5.75
CA ASN A 31 -9.53 -10.22 5.90
C ASN A 31 -10.75 -10.67 5.09
N ILE A 32 -11.88 -9.96 5.19
CA ILE A 32 -13.09 -10.24 4.38
C ILE A 32 -12.77 -10.17 2.88
N ALA A 33 -12.15 -9.07 2.44
CA ALA A 33 -11.81 -8.87 1.04
C ALA A 33 -10.89 -9.97 0.50
N LEU A 34 -9.93 -10.43 1.29
CA LEU A 34 -9.05 -11.52 0.88
C LEU A 34 -9.83 -12.83 0.72
N GLU A 35 -10.69 -13.19 1.67
CA GLU A 35 -11.48 -14.43 1.57
C GLU A 35 -12.39 -14.41 0.33
N GLN A 36 -13.06 -13.29 0.07
CA GLN A 36 -13.89 -13.12 -1.14
C GLN A 36 -13.08 -13.29 -2.43
N GLU A 37 -11.86 -12.75 -2.50
CA GLU A 37 -11.00 -12.98 -3.66
C GLU A 37 -10.55 -14.44 -3.77
N LEU A 38 -10.18 -15.08 -2.65
CA LEU A 38 -9.73 -16.47 -2.64
C LEU A 38 -10.83 -17.45 -3.06
N GLU A 39 -12.08 -17.20 -2.65
CA GLU A 39 -13.26 -17.97 -3.09
C GLU A 39 -13.41 -17.97 -4.62
N ARG A 40 -13.05 -16.87 -5.30
CA ARG A 40 -13.09 -16.80 -6.78
C ARG A 40 -12.00 -17.63 -7.45
N TYR A 41 -10.86 -17.81 -6.78
CA TYR A 41 -9.80 -18.70 -7.25
C TYR A 41 -10.13 -20.17 -6.96
N ASP A 42 -10.92 -20.46 -5.93
CA ASP A 42 -11.39 -21.80 -5.62
C ASP A 42 -12.56 -22.21 -6.54
N LYS A 43 -12.23 -22.85 -7.66
CA LYS A 43 -13.22 -23.38 -8.63
C LYS A 43 -13.93 -24.64 -8.13
N GLY A 44 -14.24 -24.72 -6.84
CA GLY A 44 -14.84 -25.89 -6.20
C GLY A 44 -13.88 -27.08 -6.09
N SER A 45 -12.58 -26.81 -5.93
CA SER A 45 -11.61 -27.88 -5.74
C SER A 45 -11.76 -28.45 -4.34
N SER A 46 -11.91 -29.77 -4.21
CA SER A 46 -11.90 -30.43 -2.89
C SER A 46 -10.57 -30.30 -2.15
N SER A 47 -9.56 -29.72 -2.78
CA SER A 47 -8.25 -29.49 -2.16
C SER A 47 -8.29 -28.23 -1.29
N GLN A 48 -7.78 -28.33 -0.06
CA GLN A 48 -7.59 -27.19 0.87
C GLN A 48 -6.54 -26.17 0.38
N LYS A 49 -6.16 -26.20 -0.90
CA LYS A 49 -5.12 -25.39 -1.52
C LYS A 49 -5.72 -24.59 -2.66
N VAL A 50 -5.47 -23.29 -2.65
CA VAL A 50 -5.82 -22.38 -3.74
C VAL A 50 -4.55 -21.91 -4.42
N VAL A 51 -4.57 -21.91 -5.76
CA VAL A 51 -3.50 -21.38 -6.60
C VAL A 51 -3.94 -20.01 -7.12
N VAL A 52 -3.20 -18.99 -6.75
CA VAL A 52 -3.36 -17.62 -7.22
C VAL A 52 -2.33 -17.40 -8.32
N HIS A 53 -2.77 -17.06 -9.53
CA HIS A 53 -1.87 -16.93 -10.69
C HIS A 53 -0.98 -15.68 -10.61
N ASP A 54 -1.46 -14.62 -9.97
CA ASP A 54 -0.69 -13.40 -9.77
C ASP A 54 -1.01 -12.73 -8.42
N VAL A 55 -0.03 -12.75 -7.51
CA VAL A 55 -0.15 -12.12 -6.20
C VAL A 55 -0.30 -10.59 -6.26
N PHE A 56 0.18 -9.93 -7.33
CA PHE A 56 0.02 -8.49 -7.49
C PHE A 56 -1.45 -8.15 -7.77
N THR A 57 -2.10 -8.90 -8.66
CA THR A 57 -3.53 -8.77 -8.92
C THR A 57 -4.37 -9.04 -7.65
N LEU A 58 -4.04 -10.10 -6.90
CA LEU A 58 -4.70 -10.37 -5.61
C LEU A 58 -4.56 -9.19 -4.64
N ALA A 59 -3.32 -8.70 -4.43
CA ALA A 59 -3.05 -7.58 -3.54
C ALA A 59 -3.82 -6.32 -3.94
N ARG A 60 -3.88 -6.01 -5.24
CA ARG A 60 -4.63 -4.87 -5.76
C ARG A 60 -6.12 -5.00 -5.47
N LYS A 61 -6.76 -6.11 -5.83
CA LYS A 61 -8.19 -6.28 -5.57
C LYS A 61 -8.52 -6.22 -4.07
N THR A 62 -7.79 -6.97 -3.24
CA THR A 62 -7.99 -7.00 -1.78
C THR A 62 -7.81 -5.61 -1.14
N ILE A 63 -6.73 -4.89 -1.47
CA ILE A 63 -6.45 -3.59 -0.86
C ILE A 63 -7.39 -2.51 -1.40
N LEU A 64 -7.76 -2.53 -2.69
CA LEU A 64 -8.76 -1.61 -3.24
C LEU A 64 -10.11 -1.77 -2.54
N HIS A 65 -10.59 -3.01 -2.43
CA HIS A 65 -11.82 -3.34 -1.72
C HIS A 65 -11.79 -2.84 -0.27
N THR A 66 -10.67 -3.07 0.42
CA THR A 66 -10.47 -2.59 1.80
C THR A 66 -10.57 -1.07 1.89
N ILE A 67 -9.87 -0.34 1.03
CA ILE A 67 -9.83 1.14 1.01
C ILE A 67 -11.20 1.73 0.73
N LEU A 68 -11.91 1.22 -0.28
CA LEU A 68 -13.24 1.67 -0.61
C LEU A 68 -14.21 1.40 0.55
N SER A 69 -14.18 0.19 1.11
CA SER A 69 -15.02 -0.18 2.26
C SER A 69 -14.76 0.69 3.50
N CYS A 70 -13.51 1.07 3.76
CA CYS A 70 -13.14 1.83 4.96
C CYS A 70 -13.38 3.34 4.81
N PHE A 71 -13.04 3.92 3.66
CA PHE A 71 -13.13 5.37 3.48
C PHE A 71 -14.45 5.80 2.88
N VAL A 72 -14.98 5.06 1.90
CA VAL A 72 -16.11 5.49 1.07
C VAL A 72 -17.40 4.78 1.47
N GLY A 73 -17.34 3.49 1.79
CA GLY A 73 -18.47 2.67 2.23
C GLY A 73 -18.58 1.36 1.46
N THR A 74 -19.31 0.39 2.01
CA THR A 74 -19.47 -0.93 1.35
C THR A 74 -20.33 -0.87 0.08
N CYS A 75 -21.09 0.20 -0.15
CA CYS A 75 -21.79 0.43 -1.42
C CYS A 75 -20.85 0.41 -2.64
N MET A 76 -19.58 0.79 -2.47
CA MET A 76 -18.59 0.89 -3.55
C MET A 76 -17.96 -0.44 -3.97
N VAL A 77 -18.20 -1.50 -3.21
CA VAL A 77 -17.54 -2.80 -3.42
C VAL A 77 -18.53 -3.91 -3.76
N GLN A 78 -19.78 -3.55 -4.06
CA GLN A 78 -20.81 -4.50 -4.46
C GLN A 78 -20.68 -4.94 -5.92
N ASP A 79 -20.01 -4.14 -6.74
CA ASP A 79 -19.83 -4.36 -8.17
C ASP A 79 -18.35 -4.58 -8.49
N ASP A 80 -18.00 -5.81 -8.84
CA ASP A 80 -16.63 -6.18 -9.22
C ASP A 80 -16.14 -5.44 -10.47
N SER A 81 -17.06 -5.09 -11.39
CA SER A 81 -16.68 -4.38 -12.62
C SER A 81 -16.14 -2.98 -12.30
N LEU A 82 -16.70 -2.30 -11.30
CA LEU A 82 -16.19 -1.01 -10.84
C LEU A 82 -14.77 -1.13 -10.24
N LEU A 83 -14.48 -2.21 -9.52
CA LEU A 83 -13.14 -2.44 -8.96
C LEU A 83 -12.11 -2.68 -10.07
N GLU A 84 -12.48 -3.45 -11.09
CA GLU A 84 -11.66 -3.70 -12.27
C GLU A 84 -11.42 -2.42 -13.08
N ASP A 85 -12.46 -1.64 -13.33
CA ASP A 85 -12.38 -0.36 -14.03
C ASP A 85 -11.52 0.66 -13.28
N LEU A 86 -11.59 0.71 -11.95
CA LEU A 86 -10.71 1.54 -11.12
C LEU A 86 -9.24 1.11 -11.21
N MET A 87 -8.96 -0.19 -11.21
CA MET A 87 -7.61 -0.72 -11.39
C MET A 87 -7.06 -0.39 -12.79
N GLU A 88 -7.87 -0.61 -13.83
CA GLU A 88 -7.50 -0.29 -15.20
C GLU A 88 -7.26 1.22 -15.36
N LEU A 89 -8.08 2.06 -14.74
CA LEU A 89 -7.94 3.51 -14.79
C LEU A 89 -6.58 3.95 -14.21
N GLN A 90 -6.16 3.36 -13.09
CA GLN A 90 -4.85 3.65 -12.50
C GLN A 90 -3.68 3.24 -13.40
N ASP A 91 -3.82 2.16 -14.16
CA ASP A 91 -2.81 1.72 -15.12
C ASP A 91 -2.78 2.65 -16.34
N LYS A 92 -3.95 2.96 -16.94
CA LYS A 92 -4.04 3.92 -18.05
C LYS A 92 -3.49 5.31 -17.69
N ILE A 93 -3.69 5.78 -16.47
CA ILE A 93 -3.14 7.08 -16.00
C ILE A 93 -1.62 7.00 -15.89
N GLU A 94 -1.07 5.90 -15.36
CA GLU A 94 0.39 5.71 -15.26
C GLU A 94 1.04 5.64 -16.65
N ASP A 95 0.49 4.81 -17.54
CA ASP A 95 0.96 4.65 -18.91
C ASP A 95 0.87 5.98 -19.68
N ALA A 96 -0.25 6.70 -19.50
CA ALA A 96 -0.43 8.00 -20.12
C ALA A 96 0.56 9.05 -19.60
N THR A 97 0.93 8.98 -18.32
CA THR A 97 1.92 9.88 -17.72
C THR A 97 3.30 9.59 -18.28
N ALA A 98 3.70 8.32 -18.38
CA ALA A 98 4.99 7.90 -18.92
C ALA A 98 5.11 8.24 -20.42
N ALA A 99 4.13 7.82 -21.22
CA ALA A 99 4.14 8.06 -22.66
C ALA A 99 4.00 9.56 -23.01
N GLY A 100 3.17 10.29 -22.27
CA GLY A 100 2.98 11.72 -22.48
C GLY A 100 4.21 12.57 -22.09
N ALA A 101 5.08 12.07 -21.21
CA ALA A 101 6.32 12.76 -20.84
C ALA A 101 7.37 12.77 -21.99
N VAL A 102 7.32 11.80 -22.89
CA VAL A 102 8.30 11.63 -23.98
C VAL A 102 7.79 12.10 -25.35
N LEU A 103 6.51 12.47 -25.46
CA LEU A 103 5.89 12.85 -26.72
C LEU A 103 5.55 14.36 -26.75
N PRO A 104 5.62 15.01 -27.94
CA PRO A 104 5.12 16.35 -28.13
C PRO A 104 3.63 16.45 -27.71
N ARG A 105 3.25 17.52 -27.02
CA ARG A 105 1.87 17.70 -26.49
C ARG A 105 0.78 17.55 -27.55
N TRP A 106 1.01 17.99 -28.78
CA TRP A 106 0.02 17.89 -29.87
C TRP A 106 -0.20 16.44 -30.34
N ILE A 107 0.74 15.53 -30.09
CA ILE A 107 0.58 14.08 -30.29
C ILE A 107 0.00 13.43 -29.03
N ALA A 108 0.55 13.75 -27.86
CA ALA A 108 0.14 13.15 -26.60
C ALA A 108 -1.32 13.45 -26.23
N ASN A 109 -1.80 14.67 -26.50
CA ASN A 109 -3.19 15.05 -26.22
C ASN A 109 -4.23 14.13 -26.89
N PRO A 110 -4.27 14.01 -28.24
CA PRO A 110 -5.27 13.17 -28.90
C PRO A 110 -5.05 11.67 -28.71
N LEU A 111 -3.79 11.20 -28.67
CA LEU A 111 -3.51 9.76 -28.67
C LEU A 111 -3.45 9.14 -27.27
N ILE A 112 -3.13 9.92 -26.25
CA ILE A 112 -2.85 9.40 -24.90
C ILE A 112 -3.80 10.04 -23.88
N TYR A 113 -3.77 11.37 -23.73
CA TYR A 113 -4.50 12.02 -22.66
C TYR A 113 -6.02 12.04 -22.89
N ASN A 114 -6.48 12.20 -24.12
CA ASN A 114 -7.91 12.20 -24.43
C ASN A 114 -8.57 10.83 -24.18
N PRO A 115 -8.04 9.69 -24.67
CA PRO A 115 -8.58 8.37 -24.35
C PRO A 115 -8.60 8.09 -22.84
N THR A 116 -7.50 8.37 -22.13
CA THR A 116 -7.45 8.19 -20.67
C THR A 116 -8.45 9.09 -19.94
N ARG A 117 -8.66 10.33 -20.42
CA ARG A 117 -9.68 11.23 -19.89
C ARG A 117 -11.09 10.70 -20.12
N GLN A 118 -11.40 10.16 -21.29
CA GLN A 118 -12.73 9.59 -21.57
C GLN A 118 -13.01 8.39 -20.67
N PHE A 119 -12.03 7.50 -20.51
CA PHE A 119 -12.14 6.37 -19.59
C PHE A 119 -12.34 6.85 -18.14
N ARG A 120 -11.59 7.87 -17.70
CA ARG A 120 -11.79 8.50 -16.38
C ARG A 120 -13.23 9.02 -16.20
N LEU A 121 -13.81 9.68 -17.20
CA LEU A 121 -15.19 10.19 -17.13
C LEU A 121 -16.22 9.07 -17.05
N GLN A 122 -15.98 7.95 -17.73
CA GLN A 122 -16.84 6.75 -17.65
C GLN A 122 -16.85 6.19 -16.22
N VAL A 123 -15.66 5.95 -15.65
CA VAL A 123 -15.53 5.47 -14.26
C VAL A 123 -16.13 6.46 -13.26
N GLN A 124 -15.92 7.77 -13.44
CA GLN A 124 -16.56 8.78 -12.60
C GLN A 124 -18.09 8.74 -12.68
N THR A 125 -18.65 8.47 -13.85
CA THR A 125 -20.10 8.34 -14.04
C THR A 125 -20.63 7.11 -13.31
N GLN A 126 -19.94 5.97 -13.39
CA GLN A 126 -20.30 4.77 -12.63
C GLN A 126 -20.30 5.03 -11.13
N ILE A 127 -19.23 5.64 -10.59
CA ILE A 127 -19.14 6.00 -9.17
C ILE A 127 -20.28 6.94 -8.77
N ALA A 128 -20.58 7.96 -9.58
CA ALA A 128 -21.67 8.89 -9.30
C ALA A 128 -23.04 8.16 -9.23
N ASN A 129 -23.29 7.22 -10.15
CA ASN A 129 -24.50 6.40 -10.14
C ASN A 129 -24.59 5.53 -8.87
N VAL A 130 -23.46 4.94 -8.43
CA VAL A 130 -23.41 4.16 -7.17
C VAL A 130 -23.77 5.05 -5.97
N ILE A 131 -23.24 6.28 -5.91
CA ILE A 131 -23.55 7.25 -4.85
C ILE A 131 -25.04 7.61 -4.85
N ASP A 132 -25.59 7.93 -6.02
CA ASP A 132 -27.01 8.32 -6.14
C ASP A 132 -27.95 7.17 -5.73
N ASN A 133 -27.63 5.93 -6.12
CA ASN A 133 -28.36 4.74 -5.70
C ASN A 133 -28.26 4.50 -4.19
N ALA A 134 -27.06 4.73 -3.62
CA ALA A 134 -26.83 4.57 -2.19
C ALA A 134 -27.68 5.57 -1.37
N ARG A 135 -27.70 6.84 -1.77
CA ARG A 135 -28.55 7.87 -1.13
C ARG A 135 -30.04 7.55 -1.21
N GLN A 136 -30.52 7.03 -2.36
CA GLN A 136 -31.93 6.66 -2.50
C GLN A 136 -32.32 5.50 -1.58
N THR A 137 -31.40 4.57 -1.36
CA THR A 137 -31.59 3.43 -0.46
C THR A 137 -31.66 3.92 0.99
N GLU A 138 -30.78 4.85 1.38
CA GLU A 138 -30.75 5.43 2.73
C GLU A 138 -32.04 6.20 3.07
N VAL A 139 -32.57 7.01 2.15
CA VAL A 139 -33.84 7.73 2.32
C VAL A 139 -35.02 6.76 2.51
N SER A 140 -34.95 5.59 1.88
CA SER A 140 -35.99 4.57 1.96
C SER A 140 -35.92 3.77 3.27
N SER A 141 -34.71 3.61 3.83
CA SER A 141 -34.51 3.03 5.16
C SER A 141 -34.68 4.10 6.23
N SER A 142 -35.93 4.42 6.57
CA SER A 142 -36.35 5.46 7.53
C SER A 142 -35.84 5.33 8.99
N SER A 143 -34.86 4.46 9.25
CA SER A 143 -34.09 4.40 10.48
C SER A 143 -32.75 5.12 10.25
N ALA A 144 -32.66 6.37 10.69
CA ALA A 144 -31.42 7.15 10.61
C ALA A 144 -30.22 6.34 11.14
N PRO A 145 -29.15 6.17 10.34
CA PRO A 145 -27.96 5.49 10.81
C PRO A 145 -27.31 6.38 11.88
N LYS A 146 -27.52 6.03 13.14
CA LYS A 146 -26.58 6.45 14.18
C LYS A 146 -25.29 5.74 13.84
N LEU A 147 -24.16 6.46 13.83
CA LEU A 147 -22.81 5.89 13.86
C LEU A 147 -22.82 4.75 14.89
N SER A 148 -23.03 3.52 14.43
CA SER A 148 -23.21 2.39 15.31
C SER A 148 -21.82 1.98 15.76
N THR A 149 -21.67 1.97 17.08
CA THR A 149 -20.52 1.49 17.84
C THR A 149 -19.84 0.31 17.15
N GLU A 150 -18.56 0.46 16.79
CA GLU A 150 -17.46 -0.49 16.48
C GLU A 150 -17.70 -1.88 15.85
N ASN A 151 -18.89 -2.46 15.91
CA ASN A 151 -19.21 -3.82 15.50
C ASN A 151 -19.98 -3.90 14.18
N ASP A 152 -20.40 -2.78 13.60
CA ASP A 152 -21.21 -2.81 12.38
C ASP A 152 -20.32 -2.92 11.15
N ALA A 153 -19.86 -4.14 10.87
CA ALA A 153 -19.26 -4.51 9.59
C ALA A 153 -20.22 -4.33 8.40
N THR A 154 -21.34 -3.63 8.56
CA THR A 154 -22.36 -3.41 7.54
C THR A 154 -22.43 -1.95 7.07
N THR A 155 -21.57 -1.05 7.56
CA THR A 155 -21.65 0.38 7.20
C THR A 155 -21.65 0.59 5.68
N PHE A 156 -22.84 0.84 5.16
CA PHE A 156 -23.09 1.01 3.74
C PHE A 156 -22.50 2.32 3.21
N TYR A 157 -22.48 3.34 4.08
CA TYR A 157 -22.07 4.71 3.81
C TYR A 157 -20.85 5.10 4.66
N GLY A 158 -19.69 5.34 4.04
CA GLY A 158 -18.45 5.59 4.75
C GLY A 158 -18.17 7.07 5.03
N PRO A 159 -17.15 7.38 5.85
CA PRO A 159 -16.88 8.72 6.36
C PRO A 159 -16.61 9.79 5.29
N TRP A 160 -16.09 9.40 4.11
CA TRP A 160 -15.87 10.36 3.03
C TRP A 160 -17.19 10.78 2.39
N LEU A 161 -18.09 9.83 2.13
CA LEU A 161 -19.39 10.16 1.54
C LEU A 161 -20.23 11.01 2.50
N GLU A 162 -20.26 10.64 3.78
CA GLU A 162 -20.92 11.43 4.84
C GLU A 162 -20.43 12.89 4.86
N ALA A 163 -19.11 13.08 4.86
CA ALA A 163 -18.54 14.42 4.89
C ALA A 163 -18.82 15.21 3.59
N MET A 164 -18.77 14.56 2.42
CA MET A 164 -19.10 15.23 1.17
C MET A 164 -20.60 15.57 1.08
N ASP A 165 -21.49 14.77 1.67
CA ASP A 165 -22.92 15.06 1.76
C ASP A 165 -23.22 16.24 2.69
N GLN A 166 -22.54 16.30 3.84
CA GLN A 166 -22.62 17.44 4.76
C GLN A 166 -22.18 18.75 4.08
N ASP A 167 -21.17 18.66 3.19
CA ASP A 167 -20.71 19.78 2.35
C ASP A 167 -21.65 20.05 1.14
N GLY A 168 -22.74 19.29 0.97
CA GLY A 168 -23.73 19.46 -0.10
C GLY A 168 -23.19 19.15 -1.49
N MET A 169 -22.18 18.28 -1.61
CA MET A 169 -21.51 18.01 -2.88
C MET A 169 -22.40 17.19 -3.84
N LYS A 170 -22.30 17.50 -5.13
CA LYS A 170 -22.92 16.69 -6.19
C LYS A 170 -22.13 15.41 -6.43
N SER A 171 -22.82 14.34 -6.82
CA SER A 171 -22.24 12.98 -6.96
C SER A 171 -21.10 12.92 -7.99
N ASN A 172 -21.15 13.73 -9.04
CA ASN A 172 -20.06 13.84 -10.01
C ASN A 172 -18.79 14.47 -9.42
N VAL A 173 -18.92 15.45 -8.52
CA VAL A 173 -17.79 16.05 -7.79
C VAL A 173 -17.24 15.06 -6.78
N MET A 174 -18.11 14.35 -6.06
CA MET A 174 -17.72 13.27 -5.14
C MET A 174 -16.94 12.17 -5.87
N ALA A 175 -17.42 11.73 -7.03
CA ALA A 175 -16.76 10.74 -7.86
C ALA A 175 -15.36 11.17 -8.29
N GLU A 176 -15.17 12.45 -8.64
CA GLU A 176 -13.84 12.97 -8.92
C GLU A 176 -12.90 12.90 -7.71
N LEU A 177 -13.37 13.26 -6.53
CA LEU A 177 -12.60 13.17 -5.29
C LEU A 177 -12.29 11.71 -4.92
N ILE A 178 -13.23 10.79 -5.10
CA ILE A 178 -13.03 9.35 -4.83
C ILE A 178 -11.97 8.77 -5.76
N VAL A 179 -11.99 9.09 -7.06
CA VAL A 179 -10.93 8.69 -7.99
C VAL A 179 -9.57 9.19 -7.51
N GLY A 180 -9.50 10.46 -7.05
CA GLY A 180 -8.28 11.03 -6.48
C GLY A 180 -7.79 10.30 -5.22
N LEU A 181 -8.71 9.96 -4.31
CA LEU A 181 -8.43 9.18 -3.10
C LEU A 181 -7.89 7.80 -3.45
N VAL A 182 -8.57 7.06 -4.32
CA VAL A 182 -8.19 5.70 -4.73
C VAL A 182 -6.81 5.72 -5.37
N PHE A 183 -6.53 6.68 -6.26
CA PHE A 183 -5.20 6.81 -6.86
C PHE A 183 -4.10 7.02 -5.81
N ALA A 184 -4.36 7.82 -4.77
CA ALA A 184 -3.40 8.10 -3.72
C ALA A 184 -3.23 6.94 -2.70
N ALA A 185 -4.31 6.21 -2.41
CA ALA A 185 -4.35 5.26 -1.30
C ALA A 185 -4.11 3.79 -1.72
N HIS A 186 -4.38 3.41 -2.97
CA HIS A 186 -4.47 1.99 -3.35
C HIS A 186 -3.20 1.41 -3.99
N LYS A 187 -2.78 1.94 -5.14
CA LYS A 187 -1.81 1.24 -6.01
C LYS A 187 -0.45 1.02 -5.34
N ASN A 188 0.07 2.04 -4.67
CA ASN A 188 1.37 1.95 -4.00
C ASN A 188 1.36 0.94 -2.84
N PRO A 189 0.40 0.98 -1.89
CA PRO A 189 0.31 -0.05 -0.87
C PRO A 189 0.11 -1.46 -1.43
N ALA A 190 -0.68 -1.64 -2.50
CA ALA A 190 -0.88 -2.95 -3.10
C ALA A 190 0.41 -3.54 -3.69
N ILE A 191 1.13 -2.76 -4.50
CA ILE A 191 2.42 -3.17 -5.06
C ILE A 191 3.44 -3.41 -3.95
N GLY A 192 3.52 -2.49 -2.97
CA GLY A 192 4.43 -2.62 -1.83
C GLY A 192 4.18 -3.89 -1.01
N ALA A 193 2.91 -4.26 -0.79
CA ALA A 193 2.54 -5.48 -0.07
C ALA A 193 2.98 -6.75 -0.82
N ALA A 194 2.60 -6.86 -2.09
CA ALA A 194 2.96 -8.00 -2.95
C ALA A 194 4.48 -8.13 -3.10
N GLN A 195 5.19 -7.02 -3.29
CA GLN A 195 6.63 -6.99 -3.41
C GLN A 195 7.33 -7.37 -2.10
N SER A 196 6.76 -6.97 -0.94
CA SER A 196 7.29 -7.34 0.38
C SER A 196 7.20 -8.84 0.60
N PHE A 197 6.08 -9.44 0.20
CA PHE A 197 5.93 -10.90 0.22
C PHE A 197 6.94 -11.59 -0.70
N CYS A 198 7.18 -11.07 -1.91
CA CYS A 198 8.17 -11.62 -2.83
C CYS A 198 9.60 -11.59 -2.25
N HIS A 199 10.02 -10.46 -1.66
CA HIS A 199 11.34 -10.38 -1.03
C HIS A 199 11.48 -11.31 0.18
N LEU A 200 10.42 -11.48 0.98
CA LEU A 200 10.42 -12.46 2.06
C LEU A 200 10.64 -13.89 1.55
N LEU A 201 10.06 -14.26 0.40
CA LEU A 201 10.27 -15.57 -0.20
C LEU A 201 11.70 -15.75 -0.75
N GLU A 202 12.26 -14.71 -1.38
CA GLU A 202 13.65 -14.73 -1.88
C GLU A 202 14.69 -14.82 -0.77
N HIS A 203 14.42 -14.11 0.34
CA HIS A 203 15.35 -13.95 1.45
C HIS A 203 14.93 -14.75 2.69
N ALA A 204 14.11 -15.80 2.52
CA ALA A 204 13.57 -16.59 3.62
C ALA A 204 14.64 -17.16 4.56
N GLN A 205 15.82 -17.49 4.01
CA GLN A 205 16.96 -18.06 4.74
C GLN A 205 17.84 -17.02 5.43
N PHE A 206 17.58 -15.72 5.22
CA PHE A 206 18.33 -14.64 5.86
C PHE A 206 18.27 -14.77 7.39
N GLU A 207 19.41 -14.68 8.06
CA GLU A 207 19.48 -14.78 9.52
C GLU A 207 19.29 -13.41 10.17
N MET A 208 18.30 -13.31 11.07
CA MET A 208 18.03 -12.11 11.85
C MET A 208 18.56 -12.27 13.27
N PRO A 209 19.22 -11.25 13.83
CA PRO A 209 19.64 -11.27 15.23
C PRO A 209 18.42 -11.17 16.16
N ILE A 210 18.42 -11.97 17.23
CA ILE A 210 17.40 -11.93 18.27
C ILE A 210 18.02 -11.40 19.55
N THR A 211 17.39 -10.35 20.10
CA THR A 211 17.72 -9.87 21.44
C THR A 211 16.88 -10.64 22.45
N VAL A 212 17.49 -11.51 23.24
CA VAL A 212 16.83 -12.19 24.36
C VAL A 212 17.01 -11.30 25.58
N SER A 213 15.93 -10.67 26.06
CA SER A 213 15.97 -9.59 27.06
C SER A 213 16.42 -9.98 28.47
N ASP A 214 16.59 -11.28 28.76
CA ASP A 214 16.52 -11.75 30.15
C ASP A 214 17.82 -12.33 30.74
N LYS A 215 18.98 -12.22 30.08
CA LYS A 215 20.25 -12.72 30.65
C LYS A 215 21.43 -11.76 30.46
N SER A 216 22.18 -11.56 31.55
CA SER A 216 23.41 -10.77 31.61
C SER A 216 24.56 -11.29 30.75
N ASP A 217 24.42 -12.49 30.19
CA ASP A 217 25.30 -13.08 29.18
C ASP A 217 24.52 -13.25 27.88
N ALA A 218 24.29 -12.14 27.17
CA ALA A 218 23.52 -12.11 25.94
C ALA A 218 24.31 -12.78 24.78
N ALA A 219 24.24 -14.11 24.70
CA ALA A 219 24.59 -14.82 23.48
C ALA A 219 23.60 -14.41 22.38
N THR A 220 24.07 -13.72 21.34
CA THR A 220 23.27 -13.38 20.17
C THR A 220 22.81 -14.68 19.50
N GLN A 221 21.52 -14.99 19.60
CA GLN A 221 20.91 -16.06 18.81
C GLN A 221 20.45 -15.49 17.47
N SER A 222 20.61 -16.25 16.40
CA SER A 222 19.98 -15.95 15.10
C SER A 222 18.82 -16.92 14.84
N ARG A 223 17.80 -16.44 14.12
CA ARG A 223 16.78 -17.28 13.48
C ARG A 223 16.60 -16.85 12.04
N HIS A 224 16.08 -17.76 11.22
CA HIS A 224 15.68 -17.42 9.86
C HIS A 224 14.56 -16.39 9.87
N LEU A 225 14.67 -15.41 8.97
CA LEU A 225 13.76 -14.30 8.81
C LEU A 225 12.32 -14.78 8.63
N LYS A 226 12.12 -15.81 7.80
CA LYS A 226 10.80 -16.37 7.52
C LYS A 226 10.11 -16.87 8.79
N ASP A 227 10.83 -17.57 9.67
CA ASP A 227 10.24 -18.14 10.89
C ASP A 227 9.79 -17.03 11.85
N LEU A 228 10.61 -15.99 12.00
CA LEU A 228 10.27 -14.82 12.83
C LEU A 228 9.02 -14.12 12.31
N VAL A 229 8.99 -13.82 11.01
CA VAL A 229 7.87 -13.10 10.41
C VAL A 229 6.60 -13.95 10.38
N GLU A 230 6.69 -15.27 10.21
CA GLU A 230 5.53 -16.17 10.33
C GLU A 230 4.94 -16.19 11.75
N MET A 231 5.77 -16.21 12.80
CA MET A 231 5.29 -16.13 14.18
C MET A 231 4.61 -14.78 14.47
N GLU A 232 5.22 -13.67 14.04
CA GLU A 232 4.63 -12.34 14.15
C GLU A 232 3.29 -12.25 13.39
N ALA A 233 3.24 -12.77 12.16
CA ALA A 233 2.04 -12.82 11.32
C ALA A 233 0.90 -13.59 11.99
N GLN A 234 1.17 -14.78 12.52
CA GLN A 234 0.18 -15.58 13.25
C GLN A 234 -0.38 -14.81 14.46
N LYS A 235 0.50 -14.15 15.22
CA LYS A 235 0.11 -13.37 16.40
C LYS A 235 -0.84 -12.23 16.02
N ILE A 236 -0.52 -11.43 15.01
CA ILE A 236 -1.35 -10.27 14.62
C ILE A 236 -2.66 -10.69 13.94
N VAL A 237 -2.64 -11.76 13.13
CA VAL A 237 -3.87 -12.26 12.49
C VAL A 237 -4.83 -12.82 13.53
N ALA A 238 -4.33 -13.54 14.54
CA ALA A 238 -5.15 -14.06 15.64
C ALA A 238 -5.83 -12.98 16.50
N GLN A 239 -5.32 -11.74 16.48
CA GLN A 239 -5.90 -10.60 17.20
C GLN A 239 -7.02 -9.89 16.42
N THR A 240 -7.30 -10.28 15.17
CA THR A 240 -8.35 -9.65 14.34
C THR A 240 -9.74 -10.12 14.79
N PRO A 241 -10.74 -9.23 14.94
CA PRO A 241 -10.81 -7.83 14.47
C PRO A 241 -10.31 -6.76 15.47
N SER A 242 -9.83 -7.16 16.64
CA SER A 242 -9.43 -6.23 17.72
C SER A 242 -8.03 -5.62 17.55
N LEU A 243 -7.35 -5.86 16.42
CA LEU A 243 -5.97 -5.45 16.18
C LEU A 243 -5.81 -3.92 16.07
N SER A 244 -5.19 -3.31 17.08
CA SER A 244 -4.88 -1.88 17.09
C SER A 244 -3.63 -1.54 16.30
N TRP A 245 -3.36 -0.25 16.07
CA TRP A 245 -2.11 0.17 15.44
C TRP A 245 -0.90 -0.13 16.33
N ASP A 246 -1.03 0.16 17.62
CA ASP A 246 0.04 -0.03 18.60
C ASP A 246 0.40 -1.53 18.71
N ASP A 247 -0.59 -2.41 18.56
CA ASP A 247 -0.36 -3.85 18.46
C ASP A 247 0.45 -4.22 17.23
N LEU A 248 0.12 -3.71 16.03
CA LEU A 248 0.92 -3.95 14.83
C LEU A 248 2.37 -3.46 15.00
N GLU A 249 2.55 -2.27 15.56
CA GLU A 249 3.87 -1.65 15.72
C GLU A 249 4.74 -2.35 16.78
N THR A 250 4.12 -2.98 17.78
CA THR A 250 4.80 -3.67 18.89
C THR A 250 4.95 -5.17 18.64
N ASN A 251 3.94 -5.82 18.04
CA ASN A 251 3.87 -7.27 17.90
C ASN A 251 4.43 -7.79 16.57
N ALA A 252 4.68 -6.92 15.58
CA ALA A 252 5.23 -7.31 14.28
C ALA A 252 6.42 -6.45 13.79
N PRO A 253 7.44 -6.19 14.63
CA PRO A 253 8.55 -5.32 14.26
C PRO A 253 9.40 -5.86 13.10
N THR A 254 9.58 -7.19 13.00
CA THR A 254 10.35 -7.81 11.90
C THR A 254 9.59 -7.73 10.59
N LEU A 255 8.29 -7.99 10.60
CA LEU A 255 7.42 -7.80 9.43
C LEU A 255 7.43 -6.35 8.96
N ARG A 256 7.32 -5.40 9.90
CA ARG A 256 7.41 -3.97 9.61
C ARG A 256 8.74 -3.60 8.95
N SER A 257 9.84 -4.16 9.43
CA SER A 257 11.16 -3.87 8.86
C SER A 257 11.30 -4.43 7.45
N CYS A 258 10.71 -5.59 7.16
CA CYS A 258 10.64 -6.16 5.80
C CYS A 258 9.86 -5.27 4.83
N VAL A 259 8.69 -4.78 5.25
CA VAL A 259 7.90 -3.83 4.44
C VAL A 259 8.67 -2.53 4.24
N SER A 260 9.26 -1.98 5.30
CA SER A 260 10.04 -0.73 5.22
C SER A 260 11.23 -0.88 4.28
N GLU A 261 11.96 -1.98 4.40
CA GLU A 261 13.12 -2.27 3.56
C GLU A 261 12.73 -2.50 2.10
N THR A 262 11.62 -3.20 1.87
CA THR A 262 11.06 -3.36 0.52
C THR A 262 10.78 -2.00 -0.10
N THR A 263 10.05 -1.14 0.60
CA THR A 263 9.72 0.18 0.08
C THR A 263 10.97 1.02 -0.14
N ARG A 264 12.03 0.89 0.68
CA ARG A 264 13.31 1.57 0.47
C ARG A 264 13.90 1.19 -0.90
N ILE A 265 14.01 -0.10 -1.21
CA ILE A 265 14.70 -0.57 -2.42
C ILE A 265 13.83 -0.53 -3.69
N THR A 266 12.51 -0.40 -3.56
CA THR A 266 11.59 -0.36 -4.70
C THR A 266 10.97 1.01 -4.96
N ALA A 267 11.09 1.97 -4.05
CA ALA A 267 10.66 3.35 -4.30
C ALA A 267 11.56 4.04 -5.32
N HIS A 268 11.03 4.23 -6.52
CA HIS A 268 11.76 4.86 -7.62
C HIS A 268 11.08 6.07 -8.23
N SER A 269 9.94 6.49 -7.66
CA SER A 269 9.35 7.79 -7.93
C SER A 269 10.36 8.94 -7.76
N ILE A 270 10.19 9.98 -8.59
CA ILE A 270 10.72 11.30 -8.28
C ILE A 270 9.99 11.79 -7.03
N GLY A 271 10.66 11.63 -5.91
CA GLY A 271 10.07 11.72 -4.58
C GLY A 271 9.68 13.11 -4.12
N SER A 272 10.23 14.13 -4.78
CA SER A 272 9.85 15.51 -4.56
C SER A 272 10.19 16.34 -5.79
N ILE A 273 9.18 16.93 -6.42
CA ILE A 273 9.32 17.90 -7.51
C ILE A 273 8.84 19.26 -7.00
N ARG A 274 9.65 20.30 -7.19
CA ARG A 274 9.30 21.70 -6.88
C ARG A 274 9.63 22.58 -8.05
N GLN A 275 8.73 23.50 -8.37
CA GLN A 275 9.01 24.57 -9.30
C GLN A 275 9.57 25.76 -8.52
N VAL A 276 10.65 26.34 -9.02
CA VAL A 276 11.26 27.53 -8.44
C VAL A 276 10.38 28.73 -8.81
N CYS A 277 9.86 29.43 -7.82
CA CYS A 277 9.00 30.60 -8.02
C CYS A 277 9.79 31.93 -8.03
N GLN A 278 10.93 31.96 -7.35
CA GLN A 278 11.80 33.11 -7.20
C GLN A 278 13.25 32.62 -7.24
N GLU A 279 14.15 33.43 -7.82
CA GLU A 279 15.58 33.18 -7.79
C GLU A 279 16.04 32.94 -6.35
N THR A 280 16.76 31.86 -6.13
CA THR A 280 17.26 31.49 -4.80
C THR A 280 18.58 30.75 -4.91
N THR A 281 19.32 30.70 -3.80
CA THR A 281 20.57 29.94 -3.69
C THR A 281 20.35 28.75 -2.78
N LEU A 282 20.61 27.55 -3.30
CA LEU A 282 20.65 26.32 -2.53
C LEU A 282 22.08 26.06 -2.09
N THR A 283 22.29 25.68 -0.83
CA THR A 283 23.61 25.31 -0.31
C THR A 283 23.60 23.85 0.11
N ASP A 284 24.53 23.06 -0.38
CA ASP A 284 24.67 21.65 0.02
C ASP A 284 25.42 21.48 1.35
N SER A 285 25.56 20.25 1.81
CA SER A 285 26.27 19.91 3.06
C SER A 285 27.76 20.23 3.03
N HIS A 286 28.35 20.49 1.86
CA HIS A 286 29.75 20.87 1.71
C HIS A 286 29.93 22.39 1.59
N GLY A 287 28.84 23.16 1.71
CA GLY A 287 28.86 24.60 1.57
C GLY A 287 28.88 25.09 0.13
N GLN A 288 28.76 24.20 -0.87
CA GLN A 288 28.68 24.60 -2.26
C GLN A 288 27.31 25.23 -2.53
N ALA A 289 27.33 26.41 -3.14
CA ALA A 289 26.15 27.17 -3.49
C ALA A 289 25.74 26.92 -4.96
N TYR A 290 24.45 26.79 -5.19
CA TYR A 290 23.82 26.61 -6.50
C TYR A 290 22.69 27.63 -6.64
N THR A 291 22.80 28.55 -7.59
CA THR A 291 21.71 29.48 -7.92
C THR A 291 20.71 28.79 -8.82
N VAL A 292 19.44 28.88 -8.47
CA VAL A 292 18.31 28.36 -9.25
C VAL A 292 17.34 29.49 -9.58
N TYR A 293 16.76 29.46 -10.78
CA TYR A 293 16.00 30.55 -11.36
C TYR A 293 14.49 30.24 -11.45
N PRO A 294 13.63 31.28 -11.47
CA PRO A 294 12.19 31.09 -11.65
C PRO A 294 11.87 30.25 -12.88
N GLY A 295 10.98 29.27 -12.72
CA GLY A 295 10.58 28.34 -13.77
C GLY A 295 11.39 27.05 -13.82
N GLU A 296 12.56 26.99 -13.16
CA GLU A 296 13.32 25.75 -13.04
C GLU A 296 12.62 24.73 -12.13
N THR A 297 12.96 23.46 -12.31
CA THR A 297 12.40 22.35 -11.52
C THR A 297 13.49 21.70 -10.70
N ILE A 298 13.29 21.66 -9.38
CA ILE A 298 14.13 20.90 -8.45
C ILE A 298 13.45 19.56 -8.21
N ALA A 299 14.15 18.49 -8.57
CA ALA A 299 13.68 17.11 -8.41
C ALA A 299 14.64 16.32 -7.51
N ALA A 300 14.08 15.58 -6.55
CA ALA A 300 14.82 14.63 -5.73
C ALA A 300 14.31 13.20 -5.99
N SER A 301 15.21 12.29 -6.32
CA SER A 301 14.89 10.86 -6.49
C SER A 301 14.82 10.17 -5.13
N HIS A 302 13.74 9.43 -4.86
CA HIS A 302 13.71 8.55 -3.69
C HIS A 302 14.71 7.40 -3.83
N TYR A 303 14.84 6.82 -5.03
CA TYR A 303 15.72 5.68 -5.26
C TYR A 303 17.19 5.98 -5.00
N LEU A 304 17.71 7.07 -5.60
CA LEU A 304 19.13 7.42 -5.44
C LEU A 304 19.50 7.66 -3.97
N TYR A 305 18.58 8.27 -3.21
CA TYR A 305 18.75 8.44 -1.77
C TYR A 305 18.69 7.09 -1.05
N SER A 306 17.68 6.28 -1.36
CA SER A 306 17.45 4.97 -0.75
C SER A 306 18.61 3.99 -0.93
N VAL A 307 19.30 3.97 -2.07
CA VAL A 307 20.39 3.01 -2.34
C VAL A 307 21.80 3.57 -2.15
N SER A 308 21.91 4.83 -1.69
CA SER A 308 23.20 5.49 -1.48
C SER A 308 24.03 4.77 -0.42
N ARG A 309 25.26 4.40 -0.78
CA ARG A 309 26.23 3.84 0.19
C ARG A 309 26.75 4.88 1.18
N GLU A 310 26.59 6.17 0.90
CA GLU A 310 26.93 7.21 1.87
C GLU A 310 25.94 7.21 3.03
N LEU A 311 24.65 7.06 2.71
CA LEU A 311 23.56 7.07 3.68
C LEU A 311 23.31 5.71 4.31
N PHE A 312 23.59 4.65 3.54
CA PHE A 312 23.42 3.25 3.93
C PHE A 312 24.68 2.42 3.64
N PRO A 313 25.80 2.66 4.35
CA PRO A 313 27.10 2.05 4.04
C PRO A 313 27.11 0.53 4.04
N GLN A 314 26.28 -0.08 4.89
CA GLN A 314 26.21 -1.52 5.07
C GLN A 314 25.19 -2.21 4.14
N GLN A 315 24.30 -1.45 3.50
CA GLN A 315 23.16 -1.99 2.74
C GLN A 315 23.29 -1.70 1.25
N GLY A 316 23.57 -0.44 0.87
CA GLY A 316 23.46 -0.01 -0.52
C GLY A 316 22.10 -0.42 -1.13
N ALA A 317 22.13 -1.16 -2.24
CA ALA A 317 20.93 -1.71 -2.88
C ALA A 317 20.50 -3.10 -2.36
N ALA A 318 21.23 -3.71 -1.43
CA ALA A 318 20.89 -5.03 -0.90
C ALA A 318 19.69 -4.97 0.04
N TYR A 319 18.85 -6.01 0.02
CA TYR A 319 17.73 -6.18 0.93
C TYR A 319 18.23 -6.60 2.33
N ARG A 320 18.10 -5.70 3.32
CA ARG A 320 18.63 -5.79 4.69
C ARG A 320 17.59 -5.36 5.73
N PRO A 321 16.60 -6.22 6.01
CA PRO A 321 15.52 -5.91 6.94
C PRO A 321 16.00 -5.79 8.41
N ASP A 322 17.17 -6.33 8.73
CA ASP A 322 17.84 -6.18 10.02
C ASP A 322 18.28 -4.73 10.28
N VAL A 323 18.83 -4.06 9.26
CA VAL A 323 19.23 -2.66 9.39
C VAL A 323 18.00 -1.75 9.45
N ALA A 324 16.96 -2.05 8.66
CA ALA A 324 15.69 -1.33 8.75
C ALA A 324 15.06 -1.47 10.16
N LEU A 325 15.17 -2.65 10.79
CA LEU A 325 14.71 -2.88 12.16
C LEU A 325 15.51 -2.04 13.16
N ALA A 326 16.84 -2.05 13.06
CA ALA A 326 17.69 -1.25 13.94
C ALA A 326 17.41 0.27 13.81
N LEU A 327 17.16 0.74 12.59
CA LEU A 327 16.77 2.14 12.34
C LEU A 327 15.40 2.47 12.93
N ASP A 328 14.41 1.59 12.83
CA ASP A 328 13.09 1.79 13.43
C ASP A 328 13.18 1.83 14.97
N GLN A 329 13.97 0.94 15.56
CA GLN A 329 14.26 0.95 17.00
C GLN A 329 14.96 2.24 17.44
N ALA A 330 15.97 2.70 16.69
CA ALA A 330 16.66 3.95 16.97
C ALA A 330 15.74 5.18 16.84
N ARG A 331 14.75 5.17 15.93
CA ARG A 331 13.76 6.26 15.83
C ARG A 331 12.86 6.39 17.05
N ARG A 332 12.66 5.29 17.77
CA ARG A 332 11.84 5.24 18.99
C ARG A 332 12.61 5.75 20.21
N SER A 333 13.95 5.78 20.18
CA SER A 333 14.75 6.43 21.22
C SER A 333 14.82 7.94 21.02
N ASP A 334 14.86 8.71 22.12
CA ASP A 334 14.91 10.17 22.06
C ASP A 334 16.21 10.69 21.40
N GLU A 335 17.32 9.95 21.55
CA GLU A 335 18.63 10.28 20.96
C GLU A 335 18.69 10.04 19.44
N GLY A 336 18.00 9.01 18.92
CA GLY A 336 18.04 8.64 17.49
C GLY A 336 17.00 9.36 16.62
N ARG A 337 16.06 10.10 17.23
CA ARG A 337 14.93 10.72 16.52
C ARG A 337 15.36 11.80 15.52
N ASN A 338 16.49 12.47 15.71
CA ASN A 338 17.00 13.51 14.79
C ASN A 338 17.93 12.95 13.71
N SER A 339 18.73 11.92 14.00
CA SER A 339 19.65 11.29 13.04
C SER A 339 18.92 10.33 12.08
N ALA A 340 17.90 9.61 12.54
CA ALA A 340 17.17 8.64 11.72
C ALA A 340 16.00 9.24 10.91
N LYS A 341 15.59 10.49 11.19
CA LYS A 341 14.56 11.22 10.43
C LYS A 341 14.98 11.54 8.99
N THR A 342 16.28 11.58 8.72
CA THR A 342 16.80 11.93 7.39
C THR A 342 16.85 10.73 6.46
N GLN A 343 17.12 9.52 6.96
CA GLN A 343 17.63 8.39 6.17
C GLN A 343 16.61 7.62 5.32
N VAL A 344 15.35 7.45 5.72
CA VAL A 344 14.35 6.75 4.88
C VAL A 344 13.26 7.71 4.46
N ARG A 345 13.22 8.05 3.16
CA ARG A 345 12.32 9.06 2.58
C ARG A 345 11.30 8.50 1.60
N THR A 346 11.00 7.20 1.64
CA THR A 346 10.05 6.56 0.71
C THR A 346 8.69 7.29 0.63
N PHE A 347 8.21 7.80 1.76
CA PHE A 347 6.96 8.56 1.85
C PHE A 347 7.14 10.08 1.74
N SER A 348 8.25 10.53 1.15
CA SER A 348 8.69 11.93 1.08
C SER A 348 8.90 12.57 2.47
N ALA A 349 9.10 13.89 2.50
CA ALA A 349 9.36 14.66 3.73
C ALA A 349 8.75 16.07 3.65
N GLY A 350 8.68 16.74 4.81
CA GLY A 350 8.18 18.11 4.93
C GLY A 350 6.68 18.25 4.63
N VAL A 351 6.27 19.38 4.06
CA VAL A 351 4.85 19.70 3.80
C VAL A 351 4.18 18.81 2.74
N HIS A 352 4.98 18.08 1.96
CA HIS A 352 4.52 17.12 0.95
C HIS A 352 4.75 15.66 1.38
N LYS A 353 5.07 15.42 2.65
CA LYS A 353 5.08 14.06 3.21
C LYS A 353 3.72 13.40 2.98
N CYS A 354 3.73 12.12 2.60
CA CYS A 354 2.50 11.35 2.40
C CYS A 354 1.71 11.26 3.71
N ALA A 355 0.50 11.83 3.71
CA ALA A 355 -0.43 11.71 4.84
C ALA A 355 -0.93 10.25 5.02
N GLY A 356 -0.88 9.45 3.95
CA GLY A 356 -1.28 8.05 3.98
C GLY A 356 -0.21 7.08 4.50
N GLU A 357 0.99 7.53 4.91
CA GLU A 357 2.11 6.63 5.27
C GLU A 357 1.71 5.54 6.26
N ARG A 358 1.08 5.91 7.38
CA ARG A 358 0.69 4.92 8.41
C ARG A 358 -0.32 3.92 7.88
N ILE A 359 -1.33 4.41 7.15
CA ILE A 359 -2.36 3.57 6.51
C ILE A 359 -1.71 2.59 5.54
N ALA A 360 -0.84 3.09 4.66
CA ALA A 360 -0.10 2.26 3.71
C ALA A 360 0.69 1.15 4.44
N MET A 361 1.37 1.49 5.53
CA MET A 361 2.11 0.51 6.33
C MET A 361 1.18 -0.54 6.97
N ILE A 362 0.00 -0.18 7.49
CA ILE A 362 -1.00 -1.15 8.00
C ILE A 362 -1.38 -2.13 6.89
N LEU A 363 -1.83 -1.58 5.76
CA LEU A 363 -2.35 -2.37 4.65
C LEU A 363 -1.29 -3.34 4.11
N MET A 364 -0.05 -2.87 3.94
CA MET A 364 1.06 -3.70 3.47
C MET A 364 1.43 -4.81 4.47
N GLN A 365 1.64 -4.46 5.74
CA GLN A 365 2.03 -5.45 6.77
C GLN A 365 0.93 -6.51 6.94
N TYR A 366 -0.32 -6.07 7.09
CA TYR A 366 -1.41 -6.97 7.37
C TYR A 366 -1.74 -7.89 6.19
N PHE A 367 -1.66 -7.39 4.94
CA PHE A 367 -1.81 -8.24 3.76
C PHE A 367 -0.74 -9.35 3.72
N VAL A 368 0.53 -9.00 3.96
CA VAL A 368 1.62 -9.99 4.01
C VAL A 368 1.38 -11.00 5.13
N ALA A 369 0.91 -10.55 6.30
CA ALA A 369 0.59 -11.41 7.43
C ALA A 369 -0.50 -12.43 7.09
N LEU A 370 -1.56 -12.00 6.40
CA LEU A 370 -2.63 -12.88 5.94
C LEU A 370 -2.14 -13.97 4.99
N LEU A 371 -1.20 -13.65 4.09
CA LEU A 371 -0.59 -14.65 3.20
C LEU A 371 0.26 -15.65 3.99
N LEU A 372 1.08 -15.17 4.93
CA LEU A 372 1.96 -16.03 5.73
C LEU A 372 1.19 -16.94 6.70
N GLU A 373 0.11 -16.43 7.30
CA GLU A 373 -0.79 -17.24 8.15
C GLU A 373 -1.37 -18.42 7.36
N ARG A 374 -1.75 -18.18 6.10
CA ARG A 374 -2.22 -19.21 5.16
C ARG A 374 -1.10 -20.04 4.52
N LYS A 375 0.12 -19.96 5.05
CA LYS A 375 1.30 -20.69 4.56
C LYS A 375 1.54 -20.52 3.06
N ALA A 376 1.30 -19.31 2.56
CA ALA A 376 1.51 -19.00 1.15
C ALA A 376 2.97 -19.24 0.74
N CYS A 377 3.17 -19.86 -0.42
CA CYS A 377 4.47 -20.10 -1.02
C CYS A 377 4.38 -20.07 -2.55
N LEU A 378 5.51 -20.08 -3.26
CA LEU A 378 5.51 -20.12 -4.73
C LEU A 378 4.79 -21.38 -5.22
N ALA A 379 3.82 -21.20 -6.12
CA ALA A 379 3.11 -22.32 -6.73
C ALA A 379 4.06 -23.01 -7.69
N THR A 380 4.54 -24.22 -7.38
CA THR A 380 5.47 -24.95 -8.25
C THR A 380 4.87 -25.15 -9.64
N ALA A 381 5.47 -24.53 -10.65
CA ALA A 381 5.14 -24.83 -12.03
C ALA A 381 5.41 -26.32 -12.30
N LYS A 382 4.36 -27.11 -12.54
CA LYS A 382 4.51 -28.40 -13.22
C LYS A 382 4.86 -28.08 -14.66
N MET A 383 6.15 -27.99 -14.98
CA MET A 383 6.57 -28.00 -16.38
C MET A 383 6.11 -29.32 -16.99
N ASN A 384 5.40 -29.26 -18.12
CA ASN A 384 4.89 -30.42 -18.84
C ASN A 384 6.01 -31.45 -19.10
N GLY A 385 6.17 -32.43 -18.20
CA GLY A 385 7.15 -33.52 -18.30
C GLY A 385 8.58 -33.22 -17.81
N GLY A 386 8.87 -32.02 -17.28
CA GLY A 386 10.16 -31.69 -16.69
C GLY A 386 10.11 -31.80 -15.16
N GLY A 387 11.10 -32.43 -14.53
CA GLY A 387 11.22 -32.49 -13.07
C GLY A 387 11.15 -31.11 -12.40
N PRO A 388 11.04 -31.05 -11.06
CA PRO A 388 10.81 -29.79 -10.34
C PRO A 388 11.94 -28.77 -10.63
N SER A 389 11.69 -27.81 -11.53
CA SER A 389 12.57 -26.67 -11.70
C SER A 389 12.34 -25.73 -10.52
N LYS A 390 13.41 -25.33 -9.84
CA LYS A 390 13.36 -24.30 -8.79
C LYS A 390 12.80 -23.03 -9.43
N GLN A 391 11.53 -22.72 -9.17
CA GLN A 391 10.90 -21.54 -9.72
C GLN A 391 11.55 -20.30 -9.14
N THR A 392 12.19 -19.52 -10.01
CA THR A 392 12.76 -18.22 -9.66
C THR A 392 11.67 -17.17 -9.81
N LEU A 393 11.61 -16.23 -8.86
CA LEU A 393 10.77 -15.05 -9.01
C LEU A 393 11.23 -14.24 -10.24
N PRO A 394 10.30 -13.58 -10.97
CA PRO A 394 10.69 -12.63 -12.01
C PRO A 394 11.56 -11.50 -11.43
N PRO A 395 12.44 -10.89 -12.22
CA PRO A 395 13.25 -9.76 -11.76
C PRO A 395 12.36 -8.55 -11.40
N VAL A 396 12.90 -7.63 -10.62
CA VAL A 396 12.24 -6.35 -10.32
C VAL A 396 12.43 -5.40 -11.52
N SER A 397 11.32 -4.90 -12.06
CA SER A 397 11.27 -3.89 -13.13
C SER A 397 10.98 -2.50 -12.57
N PHE A 398 11.76 -1.53 -13.07
CA PHE A 398 11.66 -0.11 -12.72
C PHE A 398 10.96 0.72 -13.81
N GLU A 399 10.35 0.07 -14.81
CA GLU A 399 9.70 0.77 -15.94
C GLU A 399 8.39 1.48 -15.58
N ARG A 400 7.75 1.09 -14.47
CA ARG A 400 6.54 1.76 -13.95
C ARG A 400 6.91 3.08 -13.28
N ALA A 401 5.99 3.94 -12.82
CA ALA A 401 6.33 5.31 -12.42
C ALA A 401 6.48 5.53 -10.90
N THR A 402 6.02 4.59 -10.05
CA THR A 402 5.81 4.86 -8.61
C THR A 402 6.59 3.93 -7.68
N LEU A 403 6.30 2.63 -7.74
CA LEU A 403 7.04 1.56 -7.08
C LEU A 403 7.43 0.50 -8.11
N ALA A 404 8.66 0.03 -8.01
CA ALA A 404 9.15 -1.06 -8.83
C ALA A 404 8.38 -2.35 -8.48
N GLN A 405 8.04 -3.12 -9.51
CA GLN A 405 7.26 -4.35 -9.39
C GLN A 405 7.92 -5.48 -10.17
N ARG A 406 7.45 -6.72 -10.03
CA ARG A 406 8.00 -7.86 -10.77
C ARG A 406 7.71 -7.75 -12.27
N ASP A 407 8.67 -8.17 -13.09
CA ASP A 407 8.56 -8.25 -14.55
C ASP A 407 7.77 -9.49 -14.98
N GLY A 408 6.51 -9.54 -14.56
CA GLY A 408 5.60 -10.64 -14.84
C GLY A 408 4.83 -11.14 -13.60
N PRO A 409 3.85 -12.02 -13.82
CA PRO A 409 2.99 -12.53 -12.77
C PRO A 409 3.78 -13.41 -11.78
N VAL A 410 3.39 -13.33 -10.51
CA VAL A 410 3.95 -14.21 -9.46
C VAL A 410 2.85 -15.14 -8.95
N SER A 411 2.90 -16.39 -9.38
CA SER A 411 1.95 -17.41 -8.94
C SER A 411 2.31 -17.96 -7.56
N ILE A 412 1.31 -18.04 -6.68
CA ILE A 412 1.45 -18.55 -5.31
C ILE A 412 0.41 -19.63 -5.04
N GLN A 413 0.72 -20.55 -4.13
CA GLN A 413 -0.24 -21.46 -3.54
C GLN A 413 -0.38 -21.15 -2.06
N LEU A 414 -1.58 -21.25 -1.52
CA LEU A 414 -1.85 -21.04 -0.10
C LEU A 414 -2.96 -21.97 0.40
N LEU A 415 -3.03 -22.15 1.71
CA LEU A 415 -4.06 -22.95 2.38
C LEU A 415 -5.31 -22.11 2.62
N LEU A 416 -6.48 -22.67 2.30
CA LEU A 416 -7.75 -22.10 2.74
C LEU A 416 -7.90 -22.28 4.24
N ARG A 417 -8.50 -21.29 4.91
CA ARG A 417 -8.90 -21.47 6.30
C ARG A 417 -9.95 -22.56 6.37
N GLN A 418 -9.78 -23.49 7.30
CA GLN A 418 -10.89 -24.37 7.63
C GLN A 418 -11.98 -23.51 8.30
N PRO A 419 -13.27 -23.68 7.93
CA PRO A 419 -14.34 -23.06 8.69
C PRO A 419 -14.17 -23.46 10.15
N ALA A 420 -14.30 -22.48 11.06
CA ALA A 420 -14.28 -22.77 12.48
C ALA A 420 -15.36 -23.83 12.79
N PRO A 421 -15.05 -24.86 13.60
CA PRO A 421 -15.95 -25.98 13.87
C PRO A 421 -17.27 -25.56 14.53
#